data_AF-A0A9W9NTI5-F1
#
_entry.id   AF-A0A9W9NTI5-F1
#
_cell.length_a   1.000
_cell.length_b   1.000
_cell.length_c   1.000
_cell.angle_alpha   90.00
_cell.angle_beta   90.00
_cell.angle_gamma   90.00
#
_symmetry.space_group_name_H-M   'P 1'
#
loop_
_entity.id
_entity.type
_entity.pdbx_description
1 polymer ?
#
loop_
_entity_poly.entity_id
_entity_poly.type
_entity_poly.pdbx_seq_one_letter_code
_entity_poly.pdbx_strand_id
1 'polypeptide(L)'
;MSIPSIAKGLSSVSTEVAVGILNDLRIREVVLLMLQYNPAVDAALLAHDHIRALLGENSDELASTRRKLQDWVDLAKEAQVHLFPLYGSAHYWISSLVWKTIHERSSAADLQQYATAPIPPISINASAAAVREHWRAFELAKRNRTNQCAAQIRWAADLLERNPDILKRTLDPAQVRRPNLEHILNRMRRTASKMVRPSDRYKFTTAEYFRYPFSILIPFDEALAILCERMERHGITASDQLLDNLKTEPSGDKFLPIKALAQCVIDGMPYFYNSRASDLKPFGKGSHLEGPRKDFVSSDQINLDAAATLGVLQISDKRSMPNNGTKLPRTQGTPWSEETARNGEMDRPSFTPHKPGNNLARKPQPIKFGYHALDKREETWLESFVVLYRHLEELDRQTTGQS
;
A
#
# COMPACT_ATOMS: atom_id res chain seq x y z
N MET A 1 14.27 -18.45 32.73
CA MET A 1 15.31 -19.44 32.36
C MET A 1 15.30 -19.60 30.84
N SER A 2 16.43 -19.82 30.17
CA SER A 2 16.43 -20.01 28.71
C SER A 2 15.98 -21.43 28.34
N ILE A 3 15.30 -21.61 27.21
CA ILE A 3 14.87 -22.95 26.73
C ILE A 3 16.06 -23.92 26.59
N PRO A 4 17.22 -23.52 26.01
CA PRO A 4 18.40 -24.38 25.99
C PRO A 4 18.90 -24.80 27.38
N SER A 5 18.82 -23.90 28.37
CA SER A 5 19.18 -24.23 29.75
C SER A 5 18.25 -25.26 30.36
N ILE A 6 16.94 -25.15 30.10
CA ILE A 6 15.94 -26.13 30.55
C ILE A 6 16.21 -27.48 29.88
N ALA A 7 16.41 -27.52 28.55
CA ALA A 7 16.71 -28.74 27.82
C ALA A 7 17.97 -29.45 28.37
N LYS A 8 19.03 -28.70 28.66
CA LYS A 8 20.25 -29.23 29.29
C LYS A 8 19.99 -29.78 30.69
N GLY A 9 19.19 -29.07 31.49
CA GLY A 9 18.80 -29.52 32.83
C GLY A 9 18.00 -30.83 32.80
N LEU A 10 17.04 -30.93 31.87
CA LEU A 10 16.25 -32.15 31.67
C LEU A 10 17.11 -33.36 31.30
N SER A 11 18.20 -33.17 30.54
CA SER A 11 19.14 -34.25 30.23
C SER A 11 19.96 -34.76 31.43
N SER A 12 19.93 -34.06 32.58
CA SER A 12 20.73 -34.40 33.77
C SER A 12 19.92 -35.03 34.91
N VAL A 13 18.59 -35.15 34.75
CA VAL A 13 17.68 -35.66 35.78
C VAL A 13 17.00 -36.94 35.32
N SER A 14 16.37 -37.69 36.24
CA SER A 14 15.57 -38.86 35.85
C SER A 14 14.32 -38.45 35.07
N THR A 15 13.76 -39.38 34.29
CA THR A 15 12.54 -39.13 33.51
C THR A 15 11.37 -38.72 34.41
N GLU A 16 11.23 -39.27 35.63
CA GLU A 16 10.14 -38.86 36.54
C GLU A 16 10.27 -37.40 36.96
N VAL A 17 11.49 -36.96 37.31
CA VAL A 17 11.76 -35.56 37.67
C VAL A 17 11.55 -34.65 36.46
N ALA A 18 11.97 -35.08 35.27
CA ALA A 18 11.74 -34.35 34.03
C ALA A 18 10.24 -34.14 33.74
N VAL A 19 9.42 -35.18 33.93
CA VAL A 19 7.95 -35.08 33.80
C VAL A 19 7.37 -34.10 34.83
N GLY A 20 7.87 -34.11 36.07
CA GLY A 20 7.52 -33.11 37.09
C GLY A 20 7.80 -31.68 36.63
N ILE A 21 9.00 -31.43 36.10
CA ILE A 21 9.39 -30.12 35.55
C ILE A 21 8.48 -29.72 34.38
N LEU A 22 8.13 -30.66 33.49
CA LEU A 22 7.26 -30.38 32.34
C LEU A 22 5.85 -29.92 32.76
N ASN A 23 5.31 -30.39 33.89
CA ASN A 23 4.02 -29.92 34.42
C ASN A 23 4.03 -28.44 34.82
N ASP A 24 5.20 -27.93 35.25
CA ASP A 24 5.37 -26.52 35.64
C ASP A 24 5.59 -25.60 34.43
N LEU A 25 5.86 -26.18 33.26
CA LEU A 25 6.08 -25.42 32.04
C LEU A 25 4.77 -25.06 31.35
N ARG A 26 4.76 -23.88 30.73
CA ARG A 26 3.66 -23.49 29.84
C ARG A 26 3.74 -24.33 28.56
N ILE A 27 2.59 -24.58 27.92
CA ILE A 27 2.52 -25.29 26.62
C ILE A 27 3.52 -24.71 25.59
N ARG A 28 3.71 -23.39 25.60
CA ARG A 28 4.72 -22.72 24.77
C ARG A 28 6.14 -23.23 25.00
N GLU A 29 6.53 -23.36 26.26
CA GLU A 29 7.88 -23.78 26.63
C GLU A 29 8.09 -25.24 26.26
N VAL A 30 7.06 -26.08 26.45
CA VAL A 30 7.03 -27.48 25.97
C VAL A 30 7.25 -27.55 24.46
N VAL A 31 6.55 -26.72 23.68
CA VAL A 31 6.71 -26.68 22.21
C VAL A 31 8.12 -26.22 21.82
N LEU A 32 8.64 -25.18 22.47
CA LEU A 32 10.00 -24.70 22.19
C LEU A 32 11.06 -25.72 22.57
N LEU A 33 10.85 -26.48 23.65
CA LEU A 33 11.70 -27.60 24.05
C LEU A 33 11.67 -28.72 23.02
N MET A 34 10.49 -29.08 22.52
CA MET A 34 10.32 -30.10 21.48
C MET A 34 11.10 -29.73 20.20
N LEU A 35 11.28 -28.43 19.91
CA LEU A 35 12.06 -27.96 18.76
C LEU A 35 13.60 -27.99 18.96
N GLN A 36 14.10 -28.30 20.16
CA GLN A 36 15.55 -28.35 20.45
C GLN A 36 16.26 -29.66 20.03
N TYR A 37 15.53 -30.67 19.55
CA TYR A 37 16.07 -32.01 19.20
C TYR A 37 16.98 -32.60 20.28
N ASN A 38 16.38 -33.04 21.39
CA ASN A 38 17.11 -33.63 22.50
C ASN A 38 16.46 -34.97 22.91
N PRO A 39 17.18 -36.11 22.84
CA PRO A 39 16.61 -37.43 23.15
C PRO A 39 16.04 -37.55 24.57
N ALA A 40 16.64 -36.89 25.56
CA ALA A 40 16.14 -36.92 26.94
C ALA A 40 14.85 -36.11 27.08
N VAL A 41 14.73 -35.00 26.34
CA VAL A 41 13.48 -34.24 26.25
C VAL A 41 12.41 -35.09 25.57
N ASP A 42 12.74 -35.77 24.48
CA ASP A 42 11.80 -36.63 23.74
C ASP A 42 11.26 -37.77 24.62
N ALA A 43 12.15 -38.42 25.39
CA ALA A 43 11.76 -39.44 26.36
C ALA A 43 10.82 -38.88 27.44
N ALA A 44 11.11 -37.69 27.97
CA ALA A 44 10.27 -37.03 28.97
C ALA A 44 8.91 -36.60 28.41
N LEU A 45 8.86 -36.09 27.16
CA LEU A 45 7.62 -35.72 26.48
C LEU A 45 6.71 -36.93 26.25
N LEU A 46 7.29 -38.07 25.83
CA LEU A 46 6.56 -39.33 25.61
C LEU A 46 6.13 -40.00 26.93
N ALA A 47 6.87 -39.80 28.02
CA ALA A 47 6.49 -40.31 29.33
C ALA A 47 5.35 -39.51 29.98
N HIS A 48 5.03 -38.32 29.47
CA HIS A 48 4.02 -37.43 30.03
C HIS A 48 2.66 -37.60 29.33
N ASP A 49 1.65 -38.14 30.01
CA ASP A 49 0.36 -38.52 29.42
C ASP A 49 -0.35 -37.40 28.63
N HIS A 50 -0.54 -36.22 29.25
CA HIS A 50 -1.22 -35.11 28.58
C HIS A 50 -0.43 -34.53 27.38
N ILE A 51 0.89 -34.45 27.49
CA ILE A 51 1.75 -33.93 26.41
C ILE A 51 1.81 -34.93 25.27
N ARG A 52 1.92 -36.22 25.58
CA ARG A 52 1.84 -37.33 24.63
C ARG A 52 0.53 -37.29 23.84
N ALA A 53 -0.62 -37.17 24.51
CA ALA A 53 -1.91 -37.03 23.84
C ALA A 53 -2.01 -35.78 22.93
N LEU A 54 -1.27 -34.72 23.26
CA LEU A 54 -1.27 -33.47 22.49
C LEU A 54 -0.31 -33.49 21.29
N LEU A 55 0.84 -34.15 21.42
CA LEU A 55 1.96 -34.03 20.46
C LEU A 55 2.22 -35.32 19.66
N GLY A 56 1.71 -36.47 20.10
CA GLY A 56 1.89 -37.77 19.45
C GLY A 56 2.14 -38.88 20.48
N GLU A 57 1.54 -40.05 20.28
CA GLU A 57 1.57 -41.16 21.23
C GLU A 57 2.89 -41.93 21.23
N ASN A 58 3.62 -41.82 20.13
CA ASN A 58 4.87 -42.53 19.88
C ASN A 58 5.93 -41.60 19.26
N SER A 59 7.15 -42.11 19.14
CA SER A 59 8.29 -41.35 18.62
C SER A 59 8.07 -40.84 17.19
N ASP A 60 7.41 -41.64 16.34
CA ASP A 60 7.18 -41.28 14.93
C ASP A 60 6.15 -40.15 14.79
N GLU A 61 5.07 -40.21 15.56
CA GLU A 61 4.07 -39.15 15.65
C GLU A 61 4.65 -37.86 16.24
N LEU A 62 5.44 -37.96 17.32
CA LEU A 62 6.12 -36.81 17.92
C LEU A 62 7.07 -36.16 16.90
N ALA A 63 7.84 -36.95 16.15
CA ALA A 63 8.71 -36.45 15.08
C ALA A 63 7.92 -35.79 13.94
N SER A 64 6.77 -36.35 13.57
CA SER A 64 5.86 -35.78 12.57
C SER A 64 5.29 -34.43 13.02
N THR A 65 4.80 -34.35 14.27
CA THR A 65 4.29 -33.12 14.89
C THR A 65 5.38 -32.07 15.00
N ARG A 66 6.59 -32.45 15.41
CA ARG A 66 7.76 -31.57 15.43
C ARG A 66 8.05 -30.97 14.06
N ARG A 67 8.06 -31.78 13.00
CA ARG A 67 8.30 -31.31 11.64
C ARG A 67 7.26 -30.28 11.21
N LYS A 68 5.97 -30.56 11.45
CA LYS A 68 4.87 -29.63 11.16
C LYS A 68 5.01 -28.31 11.93
N LEU A 69 5.36 -28.38 13.21
CA LEU A 69 5.57 -27.20 14.04
C LEU A 69 6.79 -26.38 13.59
N GLN A 70 7.88 -27.05 13.21
CA GLN A 70 9.06 -26.41 12.67
C GLN A 70 8.74 -25.64 11.37
N ASP A 71 7.95 -26.24 10.47
CA ASP A 71 7.50 -25.59 9.23
C ASP A 71 6.76 -24.27 9.48
N TRP A 72 5.86 -24.27 10.47
CA TRP A 72 5.12 -23.07 10.86
C TRP A 72 5.99 -22.04 11.57
N VAL A 73 6.93 -22.47 12.40
CA VAL A 73 7.90 -21.57 13.06
C VAL A 73 8.81 -20.90 12.03
N ASP A 74 9.27 -21.63 11.04
CA ASP A 74 10.11 -21.06 9.98
C ASP A 74 9.32 -20.13 9.06
N LEU A 75 8.06 -20.46 8.77
CA LEU A 75 7.16 -19.54 8.08
C LEU A 75 6.90 -18.27 8.90
N ALA A 76 6.70 -18.39 10.21
CA ALA A 76 6.52 -17.24 11.09
C ALA A 76 7.76 -16.32 11.08
N LYS A 77 8.98 -16.89 11.07
CA LYS A 77 10.22 -16.12 10.91
C LYS A 77 10.29 -15.44 9.54
N GLU A 78 9.99 -16.18 8.46
CA GLU A 78 9.95 -15.66 7.07
C GLU A 78 8.97 -14.49 6.94
N ALA A 79 7.80 -14.62 7.57
CA ALA A 79 6.74 -13.61 7.55
C ALA A 79 6.87 -12.55 8.66
N GLN A 80 7.93 -12.59 9.48
CA GLN A 80 8.13 -11.69 10.63
C GLN A 80 6.87 -11.62 11.53
N VAL A 81 6.27 -12.77 11.81
CA VAL A 81 5.14 -12.91 12.73
C VAL A 81 5.69 -13.21 14.12
N HIS A 82 5.37 -12.36 15.08
CA HIS A 82 5.71 -12.60 16.47
C HIS A 82 4.81 -13.70 17.04
N LEU A 83 5.41 -14.83 17.41
CA LEU A 83 4.70 -15.97 17.99
C LEU A 83 4.39 -15.75 19.48
N PHE A 84 3.58 -14.74 19.83
CA PHE A 84 3.15 -14.50 21.20
C PHE A 84 1.80 -13.80 21.33
N PRO A 85 0.98 -14.14 22.36
CA PRO A 85 1.09 -15.24 23.34
C PRO A 85 0.28 -16.51 22.98
N LEU A 86 0.84 -17.71 23.25
CA LEU A 86 0.24 -19.03 22.95
C LEU A 86 -0.89 -19.41 23.93
N TYR A 87 -2.08 -19.76 23.41
CA TYR A 87 -3.20 -20.36 24.15
C TYR A 87 -3.76 -21.60 23.41
N GLY A 88 -4.00 -22.71 24.11
CA GLY A 88 -4.60 -23.92 23.53
C GLY A 88 -3.60 -24.88 22.84
N SER A 89 -4.09 -25.69 21.89
CA SER A 89 -3.23 -26.67 21.19
C SER A 89 -2.20 -25.95 20.31
N ALA A 90 -0.93 -26.29 20.52
CA ALA A 90 0.19 -25.55 19.97
C ALA A 90 0.19 -25.46 18.44
N HIS A 91 -0.11 -26.58 17.76
CA HIS A 91 -0.14 -26.63 16.30
C HIS A 91 -1.25 -25.74 15.73
N TYR A 92 -2.48 -25.90 16.21
CA TYR A 92 -3.63 -25.12 15.75
C TYR A 92 -3.45 -23.63 16.01
N TRP A 93 -2.89 -23.26 17.17
CA TRP A 93 -2.64 -21.86 17.50
C TRP A 93 -1.57 -21.25 16.60
N ILE A 94 -0.42 -21.91 16.40
CA ILE A 94 0.66 -21.35 15.56
C ILE A 94 0.16 -21.24 14.12
N SER A 95 -0.50 -22.27 13.59
CA SER A 95 -1.06 -22.23 12.23
C SER A 95 -2.10 -21.12 12.10
N SER A 96 -3.02 -21.00 13.06
CA SER A 96 -4.08 -19.98 13.05
C SER A 96 -3.52 -18.56 13.17
N LEU A 97 -2.54 -18.32 14.06
CA LEU A 97 -1.92 -17.01 14.22
C LEU A 97 -1.15 -16.59 12.96
N VAL A 98 -0.32 -17.49 12.42
CA VAL A 98 0.47 -17.22 11.22
C VAL A 98 -0.46 -16.98 10.03
N TRP A 99 -1.44 -17.85 9.83
CA TRP A 99 -2.47 -17.69 8.80
C TRP A 99 -3.22 -16.37 8.96
N LYS A 100 -3.76 -16.07 10.15
CA LYS A 100 -4.54 -14.86 10.41
C LYS A 100 -3.72 -13.61 10.14
N THR A 101 -2.47 -13.57 10.59
CA THR A 101 -1.58 -12.42 10.37
C THR A 101 -1.29 -12.23 8.88
N ILE A 102 -1.01 -13.31 8.16
CA ILE A 102 -0.77 -13.26 6.70
C ILE A 102 -2.05 -12.85 5.96
N HIS A 103 -3.20 -13.42 6.34
CA HIS A 103 -4.49 -13.14 5.74
C HIS A 103 -4.90 -11.67 5.95
N GLU A 104 -4.79 -11.14 7.17
CA GLU A 104 -5.06 -9.74 7.49
C GLU A 104 -4.15 -8.79 6.69
N ARG A 105 -2.86 -9.10 6.58
CA ARG A 105 -1.93 -8.31 5.75
C ARG A 105 -2.28 -8.37 4.26
N SER A 106 -2.68 -9.55 3.77
CA SER A 106 -3.03 -9.75 2.36
C SER A 106 -4.36 -9.11 1.97
N SER A 107 -5.34 -9.12 2.87
CA SER A 107 -6.67 -8.56 2.61
C SER A 107 -6.70 -7.04 2.70
N ALA A 108 -5.74 -6.42 3.39
CA ALA A 108 -5.62 -4.97 3.48
C ALA A 108 -5.20 -4.31 2.15
N ALA A 109 -4.61 -5.06 1.23
CA ALA A 109 -4.07 -4.53 -0.02
C ALA A 109 -4.51 -5.38 -1.23
N ASP A 110 -5.23 -4.77 -2.19
CA ASP A 110 -5.44 -5.38 -3.50
C ASP A 110 -4.14 -5.31 -4.32
N LEU A 111 -3.34 -6.36 -4.21
CA LEU A 111 -2.07 -6.50 -4.91
C LEU A 111 -2.15 -7.39 -6.16
N GLN A 112 -3.33 -7.91 -6.49
CA GLN A 112 -3.49 -8.91 -7.55
C GLN A 112 -2.99 -8.38 -8.90
N GLN A 113 -3.27 -7.11 -9.21
CA GLN A 113 -2.83 -6.44 -10.44
C GLN A 113 -1.29 -6.29 -10.58
N TYR A 114 -0.53 -6.41 -9.48
CA TYR A 114 0.93 -6.31 -9.48
C TYR A 114 1.62 -7.67 -9.44
N ALA A 115 0.85 -8.74 -9.33
CA ALA A 115 1.39 -10.10 -9.28
C ALA A 115 1.72 -10.59 -10.70
N THR A 116 2.84 -11.28 -10.86
CA THR A 116 3.21 -11.92 -12.15
C THR A 116 2.39 -13.18 -12.43
N ALA A 117 1.80 -13.75 -11.38
CA ALA A 117 0.89 -14.89 -11.42
C ALA A 117 -0.20 -14.65 -10.37
N PRO A 118 -1.38 -15.30 -10.49
CA PRO A 118 -2.43 -15.14 -9.51
C PRO A 118 -1.97 -15.46 -8.09
N ILE A 119 -2.27 -14.59 -7.12
CA ILE A 119 -1.97 -14.88 -5.71
C ILE A 119 -2.90 -16.02 -5.26
N PRO A 120 -2.37 -17.20 -4.86
CA PRO A 120 -3.21 -18.33 -4.50
C PRO A 120 -4.12 -17.99 -3.31
N PRO A 121 -5.40 -18.36 -3.29
CA PRO A 121 -6.23 -18.15 -2.12
C PRO A 121 -5.77 -19.04 -0.95
N ILE A 122 -5.91 -18.56 0.28
CA ILE A 122 -5.62 -19.34 1.50
C ILE A 122 -6.86 -19.51 2.35
N SER A 123 -7.01 -20.69 2.94
CA SER A 123 -8.06 -21.01 3.92
C SER A 123 -7.47 -21.22 5.30
N ILE A 124 -8.30 -21.12 6.34
CA ILE A 124 -7.88 -21.32 7.74
C ILE A 124 -7.26 -22.70 8.00
N ASN A 125 -7.61 -23.70 7.18
CA ASN A 125 -7.12 -25.08 7.27
C ASN A 125 -5.96 -25.36 6.29
N ALA A 126 -5.38 -24.32 5.67
CA ALA A 126 -4.28 -24.48 4.73
C ALA A 126 -3.03 -25.03 5.41
N SER A 127 -2.26 -25.84 4.67
CA SER A 127 -0.96 -26.32 5.13
C SER A 127 0.06 -25.18 5.21
N ALA A 128 1.12 -25.34 6.01
CA ALA A 128 2.22 -24.38 6.07
C ALA A 128 2.82 -24.10 4.69
N ALA A 129 2.89 -25.10 3.81
CA ALA A 129 3.36 -24.96 2.44
C ALA A 129 2.46 -24.04 1.60
N ALA A 130 1.14 -24.23 1.67
CA ALA A 130 0.18 -23.39 0.94
C ALA A 130 0.19 -21.94 1.46
N VAL A 131 0.27 -21.73 2.77
CA VAL A 131 0.39 -20.38 3.36
C VAL A 131 1.73 -19.73 2.97
N ARG A 132 2.81 -20.50 2.91
CA ARG A 132 4.14 -20.03 2.46
C ARG A 132 4.13 -19.62 0.99
N GLU A 133 3.48 -20.40 0.13
CA GLU A 133 3.31 -20.08 -1.30
C GLU A 133 2.54 -18.76 -1.48
N HIS A 134 1.40 -18.63 -0.80
CA HIS A 134 0.64 -17.39 -0.79
C HIS A 134 1.46 -16.20 -0.29
N TRP A 135 2.18 -16.36 0.83
CA TRP A 135 3.02 -15.30 1.39
C TRP A 135 4.09 -14.84 0.41
N ARG A 136 4.73 -15.76 -0.30
CA ARG A 136 5.74 -15.44 -1.32
C ARG A 136 5.14 -14.73 -2.52
N ALA A 137 3.98 -15.18 -3.01
CA ALA A 137 3.27 -14.51 -4.10
C ALA A 137 2.86 -13.09 -3.70
N PHE A 138 2.33 -12.91 -2.48
CA PHE A 138 1.99 -11.61 -1.91
C PHE A 138 3.22 -10.70 -1.78
N GLU A 139 4.32 -11.18 -1.21
CA GLU A 139 5.57 -10.43 -1.08
C GLU A 139 6.16 -10.04 -2.44
N LEU A 140 6.08 -10.93 -3.44
CA LEU A 140 6.49 -10.62 -4.81
C LEU A 140 5.61 -9.51 -5.41
N ALA A 141 4.29 -9.61 -5.30
CA ALA A 141 3.36 -8.59 -5.78
C ALA A 141 3.60 -7.23 -5.07
N LYS A 142 3.87 -7.25 -3.76
CA LYS A 142 4.24 -6.07 -2.97
C LYS A 142 5.54 -5.43 -3.48
N ARG A 143 6.55 -6.25 -3.79
CA ARG A 143 7.82 -5.78 -4.38
C ARG A 143 7.59 -5.15 -5.75
N ASN A 144 6.80 -5.78 -6.61
CA ASN A 144 6.48 -5.27 -7.93
C ASN A 144 5.79 -3.92 -7.86
N ARG A 145 4.73 -3.80 -7.04
CA ARG A 145 4.06 -2.53 -6.77
C ARG A 145 5.05 -1.46 -6.34
N THR A 146 5.90 -1.76 -5.36
CA THR A 146 6.87 -0.80 -4.80
C THR A 146 7.91 -0.36 -5.84
N ASN A 147 8.40 -1.29 -6.65
CA ASN A 147 9.35 -1.00 -7.73
C ASN A 147 8.71 -0.11 -8.80
N GLN A 148 7.48 -0.41 -9.20
CA GLN A 148 6.73 0.36 -10.18
C GLN A 148 6.46 1.78 -9.69
N CYS A 149 6.00 1.92 -8.46
CA CYS A 149 5.82 3.23 -7.82
C CYS A 149 7.12 4.04 -7.76
N ALA A 150 8.24 3.40 -7.43
CA ALA A 150 9.54 4.05 -7.43
C ALA A 150 9.98 4.46 -8.84
N ALA A 151 9.70 3.64 -9.86
CA ALA A 151 9.96 3.99 -11.25
C ALA A 151 9.12 5.19 -11.70
N GLN A 152 7.85 5.27 -11.30
CA GLN A 152 6.97 6.41 -11.59
C GLN A 152 7.47 7.71 -10.96
N ILE A 153 7.90 7.67 -9.70
CA ILE A 153 8.47 8.86 -9.05
C ILE A 153 9.74 9.33 -9.78
N ARG A 154 10.55 8.41 -10.30
CA ARG A 154 11.72 8.76 -11.12
C ARG A 154 11.31 9.36 -12.45
N TRP A 155 10.42 8.70 -13.19
CA TRP A 155 9.84 9.19 -14.43
C TRP A 155 9.30 10.61 -14.28
N ALA A 156 8.54 10.86 -13.22
CA ALA A 156 7.99 12.18 -12.92
C ALA A 156 9.08 13.22 -12.61
N ALA A 157 10.10 12.85 -11.83
CA ALA A 157 11.23 13.74 -11.60
C ALA A 157 11.91 14.10 -12.92
N ASP A 158 12.13 13.13 -13.81
CA ASP A 158 12.79 13.34 -15.09
C ASP A 158 11.90 14.12 -16.09
N LEU A 159 10.58 13.98 -16.02
CA LEU A 159 9.65 14.77 -16.82
C LEU A 159 9.60 16.22 -16.35
N LEU A 160 9.57 16.45 -15.04
CA LEU A 160 9.60 17.79 -14.44
C LEU A 160 10.94 18.50 -14.66
N GLU A 161 12.06 17.79 -14.54
CA GLU A 161 13.41 18.34 -14.79
C GLU A 161 13.56 18.85 -16.22
N ARG A 162 12.96 18.16 -17.20
CA ARG A 162 12.97 18.56 -18.61
C ARG A 162 11.96 19.65 -18.94
N ASN A 163 10.91 19.82 -18.13
CA ASN A 163 9.79 20.73 -18.43
C ASN A 163 9.36 21.58 -17.20
N PRO A 164 10.30 22.29 -16.54
CA PRO A 164 9.99 23.01 -15.30
C PRO A 164 9.18 24.28 -15.50
N ASP A 165 9.12 24.77 -16.74
CA ASP A 165 8.36 25.93 -17.18
C ASP A 165 6.87 25.65 -17.35
N ILE A 166 6.50 24.40 -17.69
CA ILE A 166 5.11 24.01 -17.97
C ILE A 166 4.51 23.04 -16.95
N LEU A 167 5.32 22.31 -16.17
CA LEU A 167 4.86 21.37 -15.16
C LEU A 167 5.18 21.81 -13.74
N LYS A 168 4.33 21.41 -12.80
CA LYS A 168 4.53 21.57 -11.36
C LYS A 168 4.02 20.37 -10.57
N ARG A 169 4.26 20.40 -9.25
CA ARG A 169 3.66 19.44 -8.32
C ARG A 169 2.25 19.86 -7.92
N THR A 170 1.35 18.89 -7.79
CA THR A 170 -0.05 19.13 -7.41
C THR A 170 -0.21 19.69 -5.99
N LEU A 171 0.78 19.49 -5.10
CA LEU A 171 0.80 20.06 -3.75
C LEU A 171 1.11 21.56 -3.70
N ASP A 172 1.35 22.21 -4.83
CA ASP A 172 1.58 23.65 -4.88
C ASP A 172 0.28 24.40 -5.24
N PRO A 173 -0.50 24.85 -4.24
CA PRO A 173 -1.78 25.54 -4.48
C PRO A 173 -1.57 26.89 -5.16
N ALA A 174 -0.37 27.47 -5.10
CA ALA A 174 -0.12 28.83 -5.57
C ALA A 174 -0.04 28.95 -7.10
N GLN A 175 0.11 27.84 -7.85
CA GLN A 175 0.38 27.88 -9.31
C GLN A 175 1.63 28.70 -9.68
N VAL A 176 2.56 28.93 -8.75
CA VAL A 176 3.76 29.75 -8.97
C VAL A 176 4.98 28.87 -9.25
N ARG A 177 5.83 29.31 -10.19
CA ARG A 177 7.14 28.69 -10.45
C ARG A 177 8.05 28.86 -9.22
N ARG A 178 8.59 27.75 -8.70
CA ARG A 178 9.46 27.79 -7.52
C ARG A 178 10.94 27.80 -7.91
N PRO A 179 11.77 28.59 -7.21
CA PRO A 179 13.20 28.68 -7.49
C PRO A 179 14.00 27.41 -7.11
N ASN A 180 13.43 26.49 -6.31
CA ASN A 180 14.16 25.34 -5.79
C ASN A 180 13.73 24.00 -6.40
N LEU A 181 13.75 23.93 -7.72
CA LEU A 181 13.46 22.71 -8.47
C LEU A 181 14.41 21.57 -8.08
N GLU A 182 15.71 21.85 -7.95
CA GLU A 182 16.73 20.84 -7.65
C GLU A 182 16.43 20.09 -6.34
N HIS A 183 16.05 20.81 -5.28
CA HIS A 183 15.66 20.19 -4.01
C HIS A 183 14.46 19.25 -4.17
N ILE A 184 13.47 19.65 -4.99
CA ILE A 184 12.27 18.84 -5.24
C ILE A 184 12.66 17.55 -5.97
N LEU A 185 13.45 17.65 -7.04
CA LEU A 185 13.93 16.50 -7.82
C LEU A 185 14.75 15.54 -6.94
N ASN A 186 15.68 16.08 -6.15
CA ASN A 186 16.50 15.31 -5.21
C ASN A 186 15.64 14.58 -4.17
N ARG A 187 14.57 15.21 -3.67
CA ARG A 187 13.64 14.58 -2.74
C ARG A 187 12.83 13.46 -3.40
N MET A 188 12.33 13.66 -4.62
CA MET A 188 11.60 12.63 -5.38
C MET A 188 12.50 11.41 -5.61
N ARG A 189 13.69 11.61 -6.18
CA ARG A 189 14.67 10.55 -6.43
C ARG A 189 15.08 9.82 -5.16
N ARG A 190 15.34 10.54 -4.06
CA ARG A 190 15.65 9.94 -2.75
C ARG A 190 14.49 9.11 -2.22
N THR A 191 13.25 9.54 -2.41
CA THR A 191 12.05 8.78 -2.01
C THR A 191 11.94 7.48 -2.80
N ALA A 192 12.03 7.55 -4.13
CA ALA A 192 12.03 6.36 -5.00
C ALA A 192 13.12 5.35 -4.58
N SER A 193 14.32 5.85 -4.29
CA SER A 193 15.44 5.01 -3.83
C SER A 193 15.21 4.39 -2.45
N LYS A 194 14.48 5.06 -1.54
CA LYS A 194 14.12 4.47 -0.24
C LYS A 194 13.08 3.35 -0.39
N MET A 195 12.08 3.54 -1.25
CA MET A 195 11.02 2.55 -1.46
C MET A 195 11.55 1.19 -1.90
N VAL A 196 12.57 1.17 -2.76
CA VAL A 196 13.17 -0.08 -3.24
C VAL A 196 14.12 -0.74 -2.23
N ARG A 197 14.43 -0.13 -1.07
CA ARG A 197 15.36 -0.73 -0.09
C ARG A 197 14.72 -1.90 0.67
N PRO A 198 15.39 -3.07 0.76
CA PRO A 198 14.86 -4.22 1.49
C PRO A 198 14.45 -3.89 2.93
N SER A 199 15.25 -3.10 3.66
CA SER A 199 14.98 -2.71 5.06
C SER A 199 13.71 -1.88 5.24
N ASP A 200 13.32 -1.11 4.23
CA ASP A 200 12.18 -0.20 4.29
C ASP A 200 10.90 -0.86 3.71
N ARG A 201 11.05 -1.87 2.83
CA ARG A 201 9.92 -2.67 2.31
C ARG A 201 9.09 -3.33 3.42
N TYR A 202 9.73 -3.74 4.52
CA TYR A 202 9.07 -4.35 5.68
C TYR A 202 8.34 -3.33 6.58
N LYS A 203 8.71 -2.05 6.53
CA LYS A 203 8.07 -0.98 7.32
C LYS A 203 6.82 -0.41 6.64
N PHE A 204 6.60 -0.74 5.36
CA PHE A 204 5.36 -0.48 4.65
C PHE A 204 4.27 -1.47 5.07
N THR A 205 3.95 -1.53 6.37
CA THR A 205 2.90 -2.38 6.96
C THR A 205 1.71 -1.57 7.46
N THR A 206 1.84 -0.25 7.58
CA THR A 206 0.76 0.70 7.98
C THR A 206 0.58 1.86 6.99
N ALA A 207 1.50 2.00 6.03
CA ALA A 207 1.46 2.97 4.93
C ALA A 207 1.10 2.29 3.59
N GLU A 208 0.24 1.27 3.62
CA GLU A 208 -0.27 0.62 2.40
C GLU A 208 -1.18 1.54 1.58
N TYR A 209 -1.68 2.61 2.21
CA TYR A 209 -1.96 3.84 1.52
C TYR A 209 -0.63 4.37 1.01
N PHE A 210 -0.46 4.27 -0.30
CA PHE A 210 0.27 5.29 -1.03
C PHE A 210 -0.42 6.63 -0.70
N ARG A 211 -0.23 7.18 0.50
CA ARG A 211 -0.30 8.63 0.73
C ARG A 211 0.71 9.10 -0.31
N TYR A 212 0.26 9.54 -1.49
CA TYR A 212 -0.12 10.88 -1.95
C TYR A 212 0.73 12.14 -1.62
N PRO A 213 1.93 12.18 -1.00
CA PRO A 213 2.71 13.42 -1.02
C PRO A 213 3.27 13.70 -2.44
N PHE A 214 3.01 12.82 -3.41
CA PHE A 214 3.40 12.96 -4.81
C PHE A 214 2.21 12.66 -5.73
N SER A 215 1.12 13.41 -5.62
CA SER A 215 0.25 13.62 -6.79
C SER A 215 1.13 14.28 -7.86
N ILE A 216 1.30 13.56 -8.97
CA ILE A 216 2.64 13.34 -9.51
C ILE A 216 3.15 14.62 -10.19
N LEU A 217 2.44 15.11 -11.19
CA LEU A 217 2.66 16.41 -11.80
C LEU A 217 1.35 16.91 -12.38
N ILE A 218 1.23 18.21 -12.51
CA ILE A 218 0.16 18.84 -13.31
C ILE A 218 0.78 19.99 -14.11
N PRO A 219 0.26 20.26 -15.31
CA PRO A 219 0.48 21.53 -15.97
C PRO A 219 0.16 22.74 -15.08
N PHE A 220 0.88 23.83 -15.30
CA PHE A 220 0.41 25.14 -14.82
C PHE A 220 -0.87 25.52 -15.56
N ASP A 221 -1.77 26.23 -14.89
CA ASP A 221 -3.01 26.73 -15.49
C ASP A 221 -2.70 27.62 -16.71
N GLU A 222 -1.62 28.40 -16.64
CA GLU A 222 -1.14 29.22 -17.76
C GLU A 222 -0.65 28.37 -18.93
N ALA A 223 0.12 27.31 -18.67
CA ALA A 223 0.57 26.40 -19.72
C ALA A 223 -0.62 25.68 -20.38
N LEU A 224 -1.62 25.32 -19.60
CA LEU A 224 -2.84 24.70 -20.10
C LEU A 224 -3.67 25.66 -20.96
N ALA A 225 -3.85 26.90 -20.51
CA ALA A 225 -4.50 27.96 -21.28
C ALA A 225 -3.79 28.23 -22.62
N ILE A 226 -2.45 28.36 -22.59
CA ILE A 226 -1.63 28.55 -23.79
C ILE A 226 -1.80 27.36 -24.75
N LEU A 227 -1.84 26.13 -24.23
CA LEU A 227 -2.06 24.95 -25.06
C LEU A 227 -3.40 25.02 -25.77
N CYS A 228 -4.48 25.32 -25.05
CA CYS A 228 -5.82 25.42 -25.61
C CYS A 228 -5.89 26.50 -26.70
N GLU A 229 -5.30 27.67 -26.47
CA GLU A 229 -5.24 28.76 -27.47
C GLU A 229 -4.49 28.32 -28.73
N ARG A 230 -3.33 27.67 -28.56
CA ARG A 230 -2.55 27.15 -29.69
C ARG A 230 -3.30 26.08 -30.46
N MET A 231 -3.96 25.16 -29.76
CA MET A 231 -4.78 24.13 -30.39
C MET A 231 -5.86 24.76 -31.26
N GLU A 232 -6.61 25.74 -30.75
CA GLU A 232 -7.64 26.45 -31.50
C GLU A 232 -7.06 27.18 -32.73
N ARG A 233 -5.94 27.89 -32.57
CA ARG A 233 -5.27 28.61 -33.66
C ARG A 233 -4.85 27.69 -34.81
N HIS A 234 -4.41 26.48 -34.48
CA HIS A 234 -4.03 25.44 -35.45
C HIS A 234 -5.21 24.56 -35.89
N GLY A 235 -6.45 24.95 -35.57
CA GLY A 235 -7.67 24.25 -35.99
C GLY A 235 -7.93 22.94 -35.26
N ILE A 236 -7.25 22.68 -34.14
CA ILE A 236 -7.41 21.48 -33.31
C ILE A 236 -8.53 21.73 -32.31
N THR A 237 -9.73 21.23 -32.61
CA THR A 237 -10.89 21.34 -31.71
C THR A 237 -11.42 19.96 -31.33
N ALA A 238 -12.23 19.90 -30.26
CA ALA A 238 -12.86 18.67 -29.79
C ALA A 238 -13.94 18.10 -30.73
N SER A 239 -14.22 18.75 -31.87
CA SER A 239 -15.13 18.22 -32.88
C SER A 239 -14.36 17.26 -33.80
N ASP A 240 -14.87 16.02 -33.91
CA ASP A 240 -14.27 14.92 -34.69
C ASP A 240 -13.87 15.32 -36.13
N GLN A 241 -14.51 16.33 -36.71
CA GLN A 241 -14.30 16.77 -38.09
C GLN A 241 -13.00 17.58 -38.32
N LEU A 242 -12.43 18.20 -37.29
CA LEU A 242 -11.29 19.14 -37.45
C LEU A 242 -9.92 18.47 -37.24
N LEU A 243 -9.89 17.35 -36.52
CA LEU A 243 -8.67 16.57 -36.25
C LEU A 243 -8.14 15.82 -37.49
N ASP A 244 -8.95 15.63 -38.53
CA ASP A 244 -8.57 14.95 -39.78
C ASP A 244 -7.64 15.77 -40.69
N ASN A 245 -7.60 17.10 -40.50
CA ASN A 245 -6.79 18.00 -41.33
C ASN A 245 -5.32 18.15 -40.85
N LEU A 246 -4.99 17.57 -39.69
CA LEU A 246 -3.62 17.57 -39.18
C LEU A 246 -2.76 16.61 -40.00
N LYS A 247 -1.81 17.15 -40.77
CA LYS A 247 -0.81 16.33 -41.47
C LYS A 247 -0.09 15.42 -40.47
N THR A 248 -0.17 14.11 -40.71
CA THR A 248 0.50 13.07 -39.92
C THR A 248 1.98 13.07 -40.24
N GLU A 249 2.79 13.87 -39.57
CA GLU A 249 4.22 13.56 -39.47
C GLU A 249 4.67 13.45 -38.01
N PRO A 250 4.71 12.22 -37.47
CA PRO A 250 5.47 11.94 -36.27
C PRO A 250 6.95 11.81 -36.63
N SER A 251 7.75 12.83 -36.30
CA SER A 251 9.21 12.74 -36.30
C SER A 251 9.68 11.85 -35.14
N GLY A 252 9.80 10.54 -35.42
CA GLY A 252 10.53 9.56 -34.60
C GLY A 252 9.66 8.46 -33.98
N ASP A 253 10.21 7.24 -33.94
CA ASP A 253 9.59 5.97 -33.48
C ASP A 253 8.96 5.98 -32.06
N LYS A 254 9.01 7.10 -31.32
CA LYS A 254 8.65 7.16 -29.90
C LYS A 254 7.35 7.90 -29.57
N PHE A 255 6.76 8.66 -30.49
CA PHE A 255 5.60 9.51 -30.19
C PHE A 255 4.39 9.20 -31.06
N LEU A 256 3.19 9.34 -30.47
CA LEU A 256 1.93 9.23 -31.19
C LEU A 256 1.83 10.33 -32.27
N PRO A 257 1.08 10.10 -33.37
CA PRO A 257 0.74 11.17 -34.30
C PRO A 257 0.11 12.36 -33.56
N ILE A 258 0.32 13.59 -34.04
CA ILE A 258 -0.19 14.83 -33.42
C ILE A 258 -1.69 14.75 -33.12
N LYS A 259 -2.47 14.19 -34.06
CA LYS A 259 -3.90 13.91 -33.88
C LYS A 259 -4.18 13.07 -32.63
N ALA A 260 -3.44 11.99 -32.42
CA ALA A 260 -3.60 11.10 -31.27
C ALA A 260 -3.12 11.74 -29.95
N LEU A 261 -2.08 12.59 -30.00
CA LEU A 261 -1.66 13.39 -28.83
C LEU A 261 -2.76 14.39 -28.43
N ALA A 262 -3.30 15.13 -29.39
CA ALA A 262 -4.39 16.07 -29.17
C ALA A 262 -5.64 15.39 -28.62
N GLN A 263 -6.04 14.27 -29.21
CA GLN A 263 -7.16 13.48 -28.71
C GLN A 263 -6.92 13.00 -27.28
N CYS A 264 -5.72 12.48 -26.98
CA CYS A 264 -5.37 12.04 -25.64
C CYS A 264 -5.49 13.18 -24.62
N VAL A 265 -4.98 14.38 -24.95
CA VAL A 265 -5.08 15.56 -24.09
C VAL A 265 -6.54 15.93 -23.86
N ILE A 266 -7.33 16.08 -24.92
CA ILE A 266 -8.76 16.46 -24.86
C ILE A 266 -9.55 15.46 -24.00
N ASP A 267 -9.40 14.16 -24.26
CA ASP A 267 -10.14 13.11 -23.57
C ASP A 267 -9.78 13.01 -22.08
N GLY A 268 -8.53 13.33 -21.73
CA GLY A 268 -8.10 13.31 -20.34
C GLY A 268 -8.47 14.57 -19.55
N MET A 269 -8.78 15.70 -20.20
CA MET A 269 -9.08 16.97 -19.52
C MET A 269 -10.19 16.86 -18.46
N PRO A 270 -11.34 16.20 -18.72
CA PRO A 270 -12.38 16.01 -17.70
C PRO A 270 -11.91 15.16 -16.50
N TYR A 271 -10.97 14.26 -16.71
CA TYR A 271 -10.46 13.41 -15.64
C TYR A 271 -9.50 14.18 -14.69
N PHE A 272 -8.82 15.21 -15.19
CA PHE A 272 -7.81 15.96 -14.44
C PHE A 272 -8.27 17.34 -13.95
N TYR A 273 -9.20 18.01 -14.66
CA TYR A 273 -9.49 19.44 -14.45
C TYR A 273 -10.97 19.87 -14.33
N ASN A 274 -11.99 19.04 -14.58
CA ASN A 274 -13.43 19.41 -14.43
C ASN A 274 -14.34 18.16 -14.51
N SER A 275 -15.37 17.89 -13.70
CA SER A 275 -16.35 18.74 -12.99
C SER A 275 -16.71 18.13 -11.61
N ARG A 276 -17.63 18.75 -10.87
CA ARG A 276 -18.16 18.24 -9.58
C ARG A 276 -18.34 16.71 -9.65
N ALA A 277 -17.87 15.98 -8.64
CA ALA A 277 -17.90 14.51 -8.56
C ALA A 277 -19.30 13.87 -8.78
N SER A 278 -20.37 14.65 -8.90
CA SER A 278 -21.72 14.24 -9.25
C SER A 278 -21.93 13.86 -10.72
N ASP A 279 -21.04 14.26 -11.64
CA ASP A 279 -21.36 14.20 -13.09
C ASP A 279 -20.63 13.06 -13.84
N LEU A 280 -19.71 12.34 -13.19
CA LEU A 280 -19.04 11.19 -13.77
C LEU A 280 -19.96 9.95 -13.73
N LYS A 281 -20.75 9.72 -14.79
CA LYS A 281 -21.25 8.37 -15.08
C LYS A 281 -20.06 7.49 -15.52
N PRO A 282 -19.98 6.22 -15.09
CA PRO A 282 -18.96 5.31 -15.58
C PRO A 282 -19.11 5.11 -17.10
N PHE A 283 -18.04 5.38 -17.84
CA PHE A 283 -17.95 5.18 -19.29
C PHE A 283 -18.03 3.68 -19.63
N GLY A 284 -18.88 3.34 -20.61
CA GLY A 284 -18.77 2.16 -21.45
C GLY A 284 -19.00 0.79 -20.82
N LYS A 285 -20.27 0.38 -20.64
CA LYS A 285 -20.64 -1.04 -20.65
C LYS A 285 -20.59 -1.55 -22.10
N GLY A 286 -19.49 -2.20 -22.48
CA GLY A 286 -19.40 -3.07 -23.65
C GLY A 286 -19.54 -4.53 -23.23
N SER A 287 -20.70 -5.12 -23.55
CA SER A 287 -20.99 -6.53 -23.85
C SER A 287 -20.53 -7.67 -22.92
N HIS A 288 -21.55 -8.34 -22.36
CA HIS A 288 -21.67 -9.78 -22.08
C HIS A 288 -20.49 -10.53 -21.45
N LEU A 289 -20.59 -10.75 -20.14
CA LEU A 289 -20.47 -12.07 -19.52
C LEU A 289 -21.42 -12.10 -18.32
N GLU A 290 -22.61 -12.67 -18.51
CA GLU A 290 -23.49 -13.04 -17.39
C GLU A 290 -22.89 -14.26 -16.68
N GLY A 291 -22.53 -14.08 -15.42
CA GLY A 291 -22.24 -15.15 -14.47
C GLY A 291 -23.08 -14.93 -13.21
N PRO A 292 -23.56 -16.00 -12.55
CA PRO A 292 -24.79 -15.94 -11.77
C PRO A 292 -24.61 -15.21 -10.44
N ARG A 293 -25.60 -14.37 -10.11
CA ARG A 293 -25.85 -13.87 -8.76
C ARG A 293 -26.00 -15.05 -7.81
N LYS A 294 -25.13 -15.13 -6.80
CA LYS A 294 -25.41 -15.87 -5.58
C LYS A 294 -25.88 -14.88 -4.54
N ASP A 295 -27.11 -15.08 -4.10
CA ASP A 295 -27.73 -14.45 -2.96
C ASP A 295 -26.86 -14.70 -1.71
N PHE A 296 -26.29 -13.63 -1.16
CA PHE A 296 -25.65 -13.69 0.14
C PHE A 296 -26.74 -13.52 1.20
N VAL A 297 -27.15 -14.63 1.77
CA VAL A 297 -27.96 -14.68 2.99
C VAL A 297 -27.11 -14.13 4.15
N SER A 298 -27.63 -13.07 4.77
CA SER A 298 -27.13 -12.50 6.02
C SER A 298 -27.06 -13.59 7.10
N SER A 299 -25.88 -13.85 7.62
CA SER A 299 -25.66 -14.77 8.74
C SER A 299 -25.49 -13.97 10.04
N ASP A 300 -26.51 -13.19 10.40
CA ASP A 300 -26.68 -12.64 11.75
C ASP A 300 -27.70 -13.51 12.49
N GLN A 301 -27.25 -14.64 13.03
CA GLN A 301 -27.95 -15.36 14.10
C GLN A 301 -27.10 -16.53 14.61
N ILE A 302 -26.26 -16.27 15.61
CA ILE A 302 -25.95 -17.26 16.64
C ILE A 302 -26.02 -16.55 18.00
N ASN A 303 -26.81 -17.15 18.88
CA ASN A 303 -27.28 -16.66 20.17
C ASN A 303 -26.15 -16.25 21.13
N LEU A 304 -26.30 -15.05 21.71
CA LEU A 304 -25.81 -14.73 23.04
C LEU A 304 -26.71 -15.43 24.06
N ASP A 305 -26.18 -16.41 24.78
CA ASP A 305 -26.64 -16.81 26.12
C ASP A 305 -25.53 -17.60 26.81
N ALA A 306 -24.66 -16.89 27.54
CA ALA A 306 -23.89 -17.38 28.70
C ALA A 306 -22.85 -16.33 29.14
N ALA A 307 -23.28 -15.23 29.76
CA ALA A 307 -22.40 -14.39 30.58
C ALA A 307 -23.19 -13.58 31.60
N ALA A 308 -24.00 -14.27 32.42
CA ALA A 308 -24.43 -13.77 33.71
C ALA A 308 -23.76 -14.64 34.76
N THR A 309 -22.76 -14.10 35.47
CA THR A 309 -22.44 -14.32 36.90
C THR A 309 -21.06 -13.76 37.19
N LEU A 310 -20.97 -13.02 38.30
CA LEU A 310 -19.80 -12.38 38.94
C LEU A 310 -19.59 -10.88 38.67
N GLY A 311 -20.21 -10.09 39.56
CA GLY A 311 -19.37 -9.51 40.60
C GLY A 311 -19.01 -8.04 40.43
N VAL A 312 -19.99 -7.20 40.78
CA VAL A 312 -19.84 -5.81 41.22
C VAL A 312 -18.57 -5.59 42.05
N LEU A 313 -17.75 -4.60 41.65
CA LEU A 313 -17.07 -3.70 42.58
C LEU A 313 -16.95 -2.32 41.91
N GLN A 314 -17.83 -1.42 42.32
CA GLN A 314 -17.68 0.02 42.14
C GLN A 314 -16.51 0.50 42.98
N ILE A 315 -15.57 1.21 42.38
CA ILE A 315 -14.77 2.23 43.07
C ILE A 315 -14.79 3.49 42.22
N SER A 316 -15.54 4.47 42.71
CA SER A 316 -15.43 5.88 42.37
C SER A 316 -14.05 6.41 42.76
N ASP A 317 -13.37 7.11 41.85
CA ASP A 317 -12.62 8.29 42.28
C ASP A 317 -12.48 9.31 41.14
N LYS A 318 -13.13 10.46 41.34
CA LYS A 318 -12.93 11.68 40.57
C LYS A 318 -11.68 12.36 41.11
N ARG A 319 -10.62 12.49 40.31
CA ARG A 319 -9.56 13.48 40.56
C ARG A 319 -9.27 14.29 39.31
N SER A 320 -9.87 15.48 39.32
CA SER A 320 -9.39 16.68 38.66
C SER A 320 -8.00 17.04 39.21
N MET A 321 -7.07 17.39 38.34
CA MET A 321 -5.80 18.07 38.66
C MET A 321 -5.27 18.77 37.39
N PRO A 322 -4.37 19.76 37.51
CA PRO A 322 -4.69 21.11 37.09
C PRO A 322 -3.91 21.57 35.86
N ASN A 323 -4.49 22.58 35.21
CA ASN A 323 -3.94 23.34 34.12
C ASN A 323 -2.83 24.26 34.67
N ASN A 324 -1.56 23.85 34.57
CA ASN A 324 -0.42 24.72 34.89
C ASN A 324 0.49 24.87 33.66
N GLY A 325 0.45 26.06 33.10
CA GLY A 325 1.31 26.49 32.02
C GLY A 325 2.78 26.47 32.44
N THR A 326 3.58 25.78 31.65
CA THR A 326 5.01 26.08 31.49
C THR A 326 5.29 26.04 29.99
N LYS A 327 5.52 27.24 29.44
CA LYS A 327 6.00 27.44 28.08
C LYS A 327 7.42 26.86 27.99
N LEU A 328 7.58 25.77 27.25
CA LEU A 328 8.87 25.33 26.74
C LEU A 328 9.06 25.85 25.30
N PRO A 329 10.31 26.17 24.91
CA PRO A 329 10.60 27.06 23.80
C PRO A 329 10.25 26.42 22.45
N ARG A 330 9.48 27.18 21.66
CA ARG A 330 9.24 26.90 20.23
C ARG A 330 10.57 26.90 19.50
N THR A 331 10.91 25.77 18.88
CA THR A 331 11.86 25.72 17.77
C THR A 331 11.27 26.52 16.60
N GLN A 332 11.68 27.78 16.49
CA GLN A 332 11.46 28.59 15.30
C GLN A 332 12.27 27.98 14.13
N GLY A 333 11.65 27.81 12.96
CA GLY A 333 12.40 27.56 11.71
C GLY A 333 11.90 26.46 10.78
N THR A 334 10.62 26.45 10.41
CA THR A 334 10.19 25.82 9.13
C THR A 334 9.26 26.78 8.38
N PRO A 335 9.60 27.23 7.15
CA PRO A 335 8.90 28.31 6.45
C PRO A 335 7.71 27.78 5.64
N TRP A 336 6.69 27.23 6.32
CA TRP A 336 5.48 26.70 5.67
C TRP A 336 4.18 27.22 6.29
N SER A 337 4.16 28.44 6.82
CA SER A 337 2.92 29.14 7.14
C SER A 337 2.56 30.09 5.98
N GLU A 338 1.65 29.62 5.15
CA GLU A 338 0.47 30.36 4.68
C GLU A 338 0.57 31.90 4.70
N GLU A 339 0.87 32.48 3.53
CA GLU A 339 0.21 33.71 3.12
C GLU A 339 -0.89 33.33 2.12
N THR A 340 -2.14 33.46 2.55
CA THR A 340 -3.29 33.49 1.66
C THR A 340 -3.12 34.65 0.68
N ALA A 341 -3.10 34.31 -0.61
CA ALA A 341 -3.00 35.27 -1.70
C ALA A 341 -4.01 36.42 -1.54
N ARG A 342 -3.51 37.64 -1.72
CA ARG A 342 -4.29 38.87 -1.75
C ARG A 342 -5.26 38.84 -2.92
N ASN A 343 -6.46 39.34 -2.66
CA ASN A 343 -7.51 39.61 -3.64
C ASN A 343 -7.02 40.59 -4.71
N GLY A 344 -7.26 40.29 -5.99
CA GLY A 344 -7.24 41.30 -7.05
C GLY A 344 -6.60 40.89 -8.38
N GLU A 345 -7.03 39.80 -9.01
CA GLU A 345 -6.99 39.60 -10.47
C GLU A 345 -7.71 38.28 -10.78
N MET A 346 -8.95 38.33 -11.27
CA MET A 346 -9.78 37.13 -11.48
C MET A 346 -10.44 37.13 -12.87
N ASP A 347 -9.69 37.49 -13.91
CA ASP A 347 -10.13 37.37 -15.31
C ASP A 347 -9.42 36.24 -16.09
N ARG A 348 -8.59 35.42 -15.42
CA ARG A 348 -7.99 34.24 -16.06
C ARG A 348 -8.83 32.99 -15.77
N PRO A 349 -9.09 32.12 -16.78
CA PRO A 349 -9.73 30.83 -16.53
C PRO A 349 -8.87 30.01 -15.57
N SER A 350 -9.37 29.77 -14.37
CA SER A 350 -8.68 28.95 -13.36
C SER A 350 -9.02 27.48 -13.60
N PHE A 351 -8.03 26.67 -13.95
CA PHE A 351 -8.16 25.22 -13.98
C PHE A 351 -7.92 24.69 -12.57
N THR A 352 -8.96 24.17 -11.91
CA THR A 352 -8.77 23.60 -10.58
C THR A 352 -8.49 22.10 -10.73
N PRO A 353 -7.24 21.64 -10.55
CA PRO A 353 -6.97 20.22 -10.56
C PRO A 353 -7.80 19.55 -9.46
N HIS A 354 -8.27 18.32 -9.69
CA HIS A 354 -8.99 17.57 -8.66
C HIS A 354 -8.19 17.58 -7.36
N LYS A 355 -8.72 18.23 -6.32
CA LYS A 355 -8.17 18.14 -4.96
C LYS A 355 -8.62 16.79 -4.40
N PRO A 356 -7.74 15.77 -4.26
CA PRO A 356 -8.08 14.62 -3.45
C PRO A 356 -8.35 15.16 -2.04
N GLY A 357 -9.55 14.91 -1.52
CA GLY A 357 -10.06 15.56 -0.31
C GLY A 357 -9.10 15.53 0.89
N ASN A 358 -9.26 16.49 1.79
CA ASN A 358 -8.44 16.69 2.98
C ASN A 358 -8.40 15.41 3.86
N ASN A 359 -7.30 14.67 3.82
CA ASN A 359 -7.14 13.31 4.37
C ASN A 359 -6.91 13.23 5.89
N LEU A 360 -7.26 14.28 6.65
CA LEU A 360 -7.11 14.31 8.12
C LEU A 360 -8.41 14.03 8.88
N ALA A 361 -9.58 14.16 8.23
CA ALA A 361 -10.87 14.08 8.92
C ALA A 361 -11.59 12.72 8.82
N ARG A 362 -11.01 11.71 8.18
CA ARG A 362 -11.62 10.38 8.06
C ARG A 362 -10.66 9.33 8.60
N LYS A 363 -11.09 8.59 9.63
CA LYS A 363 -10.49 7.27 9.94
C LYS A 363 -10.36 6.50 8.63
N PRO A 364 -9.23 5.81 8.39
CA PRO A 364 -8.95 5.18 7.11
C PRO A 364 -9.95 4.05 6.89
N GLN A 365 -11.04 4.36 6.18
CA GLN A 365 -11.78 3.35 5.43
C GLN A 365 -10.98 3.09 4.16
N PRO A 366 -10.90 1.84 3.67
CA PRO A 366 -10.35 1.57 2.34
C PRO A 366 -11.11 2.45 1.34
N ILE A 367 -10.41 3.45 0.80
CA ILE A 367 -11.00 4.43 -0.11
C ILE A 367 -11.35 3.67 -1.39
N LYS A 368 -12.64 3.39 -1.60
CA LYS A 368 -13.19 2.76 -2.82
C LYS A 368 -12.95 3.57 -4.12
N PHE A 369 -12.35 4.76 -4.00
CA PHE A 369 -12.04 5.69 -5.10
C PHE A 369 -10.58 6.17 -5.08
N GLY A 370 -9.65 5.33 -4.62
CA GLY A 370 -8.23 5.69 -4.61
C GLY A 370 -7.68 5.71 -6.03
N TYR A 371 -7.14 6.83 -6.51
CA TYR A 371 -6.26 6.75 -7.68
C TYR A 371 -5.14 5.77 -7.30
N HIS A 372 -5.03 4.73 -8.11
CA HIS A 372 -4.00 3.72 -7.96
C HIS A 372 -2.66 4.38 -8.28
N ALA A 373 -1.61 4.05 -7.53
CA ALA A 373 -0.27 4.23 -8.08
C ALA A 373 -0.22 3.30 -9.29
N LEU A 374 -0.41 3.85 -10.50
CA LEU A 374 -0.83 3.19 -11.75
C LEU A 374 -2.09 3.83 -12.35
N ASP A 375 -2.04 5.08 -12.77
CA ASP A 375 -2.84 5.42 -13.95
C ASP A 375 -1.91 5.63 -15.14
N LYS A 376 -1.76 4.60 -15.98
CA LYS A 376 -1.03 4.76 -17.25
C LYS A 376 -1.66 5.87 -18.08
N ARG A 377 -2.95 6.17 -17.89
CA ARG A 377 -3.62 7.31 -18.51
C ARG A 377 -3.02 8.64 -18.03
N GLU A 378 -2.63 8.78 -16.75
CA GLU A 378 -1.94 9.98 -16.24
C GLU A 378 -0.56 10.15 -16.87
N GLU A 379 0.23 9.07 -16.95
CA GLU A 379 1.53 9.12 -17.63
C GLU A 379 1.39 9.51 -19.10
N THR A 380 0.52 8.80 -19.83
CA THR A 380 0.28 9.05 -21.26
C THR A 380 -0.29 10.44 -21.49
N TRP A 381 -1.20 10.91 -20.64
CA TRP A 381 -1.78 12.24 -20.76
C TRP A 381 -0.75 13.34 -20.52
N LEU A 382 0.08 13.22 -19.46
CA LEU A 382 1.14 14.19 -19.17
C LEU A 382 2.21 14.22 -20.27
N GLU A 383 2.63 13.06 -20.77
CA GLU A 383 3.56 12.98 -21.90
C GLU A 383 2.95 13.59 -23.16
N SER A 384 1.68 13.29 -23.45
CA SER A 384 0.97 13.84 -24.60
C SER A 384 0.83 15.35 -24.51
N PHE A 385 0.50 15.87 -23.33
CA PHE A 385 0.45 17.30 -23.04
C PHE A 385 1.79 17.97 -23.34
N VAL A 386 2.87 17.45 -22.79
CA VAL A 386 4.21 18.03 -22.97
C VAL A 386 4.63 18.03 -24.43
N VAL A 387 4.46 16.91 -25.13
CA VAL A 387 4.87 16.77 -26.53
C VAL A 387 4.04 17.69 -27.42
N LEU A 388 2.72 17.71 -27.24
CA LEU A 388 1.83 18.58 -28.00
C LEU A 388 2.13 20.06 -27.75
N TYR A 389 2.34 20.44 -26.48
CA TYR A 389 2.69 21.81 -26.11
C TYR A 389 3.96 22.29 -26.83
N ARG A 390 5.03 21.49 -26.77
CA ARG A 390 6.31 21.82 -27.42
C ARG A 390 6.21 21.84 -28.94
N HIS A 391 5.43 20.93 -29.52
CA HIS A 391 5.21 20.90 -30.96
C HIS A 391 4.49 22.17 -31.45
N LEU A 392 3.38 22.55 -30.80
CA LEU A 392 2.64 23.76 -31.19
C LEU A 392 3.45 25.04 -30.91
N GLU A 393 4.28 25.05 -29.87
CA GLU A 393 5.22 26.14 -29.62
C GLU A 393 6.23 26.33 -30.76
N GLU A 394 6.77 25.23 -31.28
CA GLU A 394 7.71 25.27 -32.40
C GLU A 394 7.02 25.73 -33.70
N LEU A 395 5.79 25.28 -33.96
CA LEU A 395 5.00 25.75 -35.11
C LEU A 395 4.71 27.26 -35.02
N ASP A 396 4.38 27.77 -33.83
CA ASP A 396 4.20 29.20 -33.60
C ASP A 396 5.49 29.98 -33.90
N ARG A 397 6.67 29.47 -33.48
CA ARG A 397 7.97 30.10 -33.78
C ARG A 397 8.26 30.14 -35.28
N GLN A 398 7.97 29.05 -35.99
CA GLN A 398 8.17 28.97 -37.44
C GLN A 398 7.24 29.91 -38.23
N THR A 399 5.99 30.06 -37.80
CA THR A 399 4.99 30.91 -38.47
C THR A 399 5.20 32.40 -38.19
N THR A 400 5.73 32.76 -37.01
CA THR A 400 5.95 34.16 -36.63
C THR A 400 7.29 34.74 -37.10
N GLY A 401 8.16 33.93 -37.71
CA GLY A 401 9.45 34.38 -38.25
C GLY A 401 10.43 34.92 -37.19
N GLN A 402 10.17 34.63 -35.91
CA GLN A 402 11.07 34.94 -34.80
C GLN A 402 12.05 33.79 -34.61
N SER A 403 13.12 33.80 -35.43
CA SER A 403 14.31 32.93 -35.25
C SER A 403 15.33 33.56 -34.32
#